data_AF-S9Q3L8-F1
#
_entry.id   AF-S9Q3L8-F1
#
_cell.length_a   1.000
_cell.length_b   1.000
_cell.length_c   1.000
_cell.angle_alpha   90.00
_cell.angle_beta   90.00
_cell.angle_gamma   90.00
#
_symmetry.space_group_name_H-M   'P 1'
#
loop_
_entity.id
_entity.type
_entity.pdbx_description
1 polymer ?
#
loop_
_entity_poly.entity_id
_entity_poly.type
_entity_poly.pdbx_seq_one_letter_code
_entity_poly.pdbx_strand_id
1 'polypeptide(L)'
;MSDTPDPENLPEPASLRFLRRLITVLTAVMIAGCLAILAMLVIRYTTTRAPLPEVITLPGGATATAFTQGSDWYAVVTEADEILIFDRATGNLRQTLRIDPAP
;
A
#
# COMPACT_ATOMS: atom_id res chain seq x y z
N MET A 1 -5.48 61.18 -32.84
CA MET A 1 -4.92 59.85 -32.56
C MET A 1 -4.28 59.96 -31.19
N SER A 2 -4.98 59.55 -30.13
CA SER A 2 -4.48 59.60 -28.75
C SER A 2 -4.21 58.16 -28.34
N ASP A 3 -2.94 57.75 -28.41
CA ASP A 3 -2.49 56.45 -27.93
C ASP A 3 -2.61 56.43 -26.40
N THR A 4 -3.74 55.89 -25.93
CA THR A 4 -3.91 55.53 -24.53
C THR A 4 -3.16 54.21 -24.34
N PRO A 5 -2.19 54.10 -23.43
CA PRO A 5 -1.46 52.85 -23.24
C PRO A 5 -2.44 51.77 -22.81
N ASP A 6 -2.45 50.65 -23.54
CA ASP A 6 -3.28 49.49 -23.23
C ASP A 6 -3.06 49.05 -21.78
N PRO A 7 -4.13 48.94 -20.96
CA PRO A 7 -4.02 48.56 -19.55
C PRO A 7 -3.44 47.14 -19.36
N GLU A 8 -3.33 46.34 -20.42
CA GLU A 8 -2.70 45.02 -20.41
C GLU A 8 -1.16 45.05 -20.30
N ASN A 9 -0.50 46.18 -20.59
CA ASN A 9 0.97 46.31 -20.58
C ASN A 9 1.50 47.15 -19.41
N LEU A 10 0.77 47.24 -18.29
CA LEU A 10 1.28 47.85 -17.06
C LEU A 10 2.15 46.84 -16.29
N PRO A 11 3.42 47.17 -15.95
CA PRO A 11 4.31 46.26 -15.23
C PRO A 11 3.71 45.90 -13.87
N GLU A 12 3.55 44.60 -13.61
CA GLU A 12 2.93 44.10 -12.39
C GLU A 12 3.69 44.60 -11.14
N PRO A 13 3.00 45.28 -10.19
CA PRO A 13 3.66 45.82 -9.01
C PRO A 13 4.35 44.72 -8.21
N ALA A 14 5.53 45.02 -7.67
CA ALA A 14 6.41 44.03 -7.03
C ALA A 14 5.73 43.26 -5.88
N SER A 15 4.79 43.90 -5.17
CA SER A 15 3.99 43.29 -4.10
C SER A 15 3.05 42.18 -4.61
N LEU A 16 2.39 42.36 -5.76
CA LEU A 16 1.51 41.34 -6.35
C LEU A 16 2.30 40.14 -6.86
N ARG A 17 3.47 40.38 -7.47
CA ARG A 17 4.39 39.30 -7.89
C ARG A 17 4.90 38.50 -6.70
N PHE A 18 5.21 39.17 -5.58
CA PHE A 18 5.60 38.51 -4.33
C PHE A 18 4.47 37.66 -3.76
N LEU A 19 3.26 38.23 -3.67
CA LEU A 19 2.08 37.52 -3.17
C LEU A 19 1.75 36.29 -4.03
N ARG A 20 1.81 36.43 -5.36
CA ARG A 20 1.61 35.33 -6.29
C ARG A 20 2.61 34.20 -6.07
N ARG A 21 3.91 34.53 -5.99
CA ARG A 21 4.96 33.53 -5.72
C ARG A 21 4.75 32.84 -4.39
N LEU A 22 4.41 33.59 -3.34
CA LEU A 22 4.15 33.03 -2.01
C LEU A 22 2.98 32.05 -2.03
N ILE A 23 1.86 32.42 -2.66
CA ILE A 23 0.68 31.56 -2.78
C ILE A 23 1.00 30.34 -3.63
N THR A 24 1.71 30.49 -4.75
CA THR A 24 2.12 29.35 -5.59
C THR A 24 3.01 28.38 -4.82
N VAL A 25 3.98 28.89 -4.05
CA VAL A 25 4.85 28.05 -3.21
C VAL A 25 4.02 27.35 -2.13
N LEU A 26 3.15 28.07 -1.43
CA LEU A 26 2.28 27.50 -0.41
C LEU A 26 1.40 26.40 -0.99
N THR A 27 0.81 26.64 -2.16
CA THR A 27 -0.02 25.67 -2.88
C THR A 27 0.79 24.43 -3.24
N ALA A 28 2.02 24.60 -3.77
CA ALA A 28 2.90 23.49 -4.09
C ALA A 28 3.26 22.65 -2.86
N VAL A 29 3.55 23.30 -1.72
CA VAL A 29 3.82 22.62 -0.45
C VAL A 29 2.59 21.86 0.06
N MET A 30 1.40 22.46 -0.02
CA MET A 30 0.15 21.78 0.37
C MET A 30 -0.10 20.52 -0.47
N ILE A 31 0.11 20.60 -1.78
CA ILE A 31 -0.01 19.44 -2.69
C ILE A 31 1.03 18.37 -2.33
N ALA A 32 2.29 18.76 -2.15
CA ALA A 32 3.36 17.83 -1.77
C ALA A 32 3.05 17.13 -0.43
N GLY A 33 2.53 17.85 0.55
CA GLY A 33 2.09 17.28 1.83
C GLY A 33 0.95 16.27 1.67
N CYS A 34 -0.06 16.60 0.86
CA CYS A 34 -1.15 15.67 0.56
C CYS A 34 -0.65 14.39 -0.14
N LEU A 35 0.23 14.52 -1.13
CA LEU A 35 0.85 13.39 -1.82
C LEU A 35 1.70 12.53 -0.88
N ALA A 36 2.45 13.14 0.04
CA ALA A 36 3.24 12.43 1.03
C ALA A 36 2.35 11.60 1.97
N ILE A 37 1.25 12.18 2.46
CA ILE A 37 0.27 11.46 3.28
C ILE A 37 -0.33 10.29 2.50
N LEU A 38 -0.74 10.51 1.24
CA LEU A 38 -1.30 9.46 0.40
C LEU A 38 -0.30 8.32 0.15
N ALA A 39 0.96 8.64 -0.17
CA ALA A 39 2.02 7.67 -0.37
C ALA A 39 2.27 6.84 0.91
N MET A 40 2.38 7.50 2.07
CA MET A 40 2.55 6.84 3.35
C MET A 40 1.36 5.93 3.67
N LEU A 41 0.13 6.38 3.36
CA LEU A 41 -1.09 5.62 3.58
C LEU A 41 -1.10 4.32 2.77
N VAL A 42 -0.75 4.38 1.48
CA VAL A 42 -0.67 3.22 0.60
C VAL A 42 0.39 2.22 1.10
N ILE A 43 1.58 2.70 1.46
CA ILE A 43 2.66 1.86 2.00
C ILE A 43 2.25 1.22 3.34
N ARG A 44 1.54 1.96 4.19
CA ARG A 44 1.05 1.43 5.47
C ARG A 44 -0.07 0.40 5.29
N TYR A 45 -1.01 0.62 4.37
CA TYR A 45 -2.11 -0.32 4.14
C TYR A 45 -1.63 -1.64 3.55
N THR A 46 -0.65 -1.63 2.64
CA THR A 46 -0.06 -2.89 2.15
C THR A 46 0.63 -3.70 3.25
N THR A 47 0.93 -3.09 4.40
CA THR A 47 1.54 -3.75 5.57
C THR A 47 0.52 -4.20 6.62
N THR A 48 -0.77 -3.82 6.49
CA THR A 48 -1.79 -4.25 7.46
C THR A 48 -2.09 -5.74 7.27
N ARG A 49 -1.48 -6.57 8.11
CA ARG A 49 -1.74 -8.02 8.18
C ARG A 49 -3.22 -8.27 8.51
N ALA A 50 -3.88 -9.09 7.70
CA ALA A 50 -5.18 -9.64 8.08
C ALA A 50 -5.05 -10.40 9.43
N PRO A 51 -6.03 -10.34 10.34
CA PRO A 51 -5.98 -11.15 11.55
C PRO A 51 -5.97 -12.65 11.17
N LEU A 52 -5.19 -13.47 11.88
CA LEU A 52 -5.30 -14.92 11.71
C LEU A 52 -6.62 -15.38 12.33
N PRO A 53 -7.28 -16.38 11.74
CA PRO A 53 -8.40 -17.04 12.39
C PRO A 53 -7.95 -17.72 13.69
N GLU A 54 -8.81 -17.73 14.71
CA GLU A 54 -8.52 -18.40 16.00
C GLU A 54 -8.39 -19.93 15.86
N VAL A 55 -9.06 -20.51 14.86
CA VAL A 55 -9.03 -21.95 14.55
C VAL A 55 -8.80 -22.14 13.06
N ILE A 56 -7.82 -22.99 12.72
CA ILE A 56 -7.53 -23.40 11.34
C ILE A 56 -7.97 -24.85 11.18
N THR A 57 -8.98 -25.10 10.34
CA THR A 57 -9.40 -26.47 9.99
C THR A 57 -8.67 -26.93 8.74
N LEU A 58 -7.94 -28.03 8.86
CA LEU A 58 -7.18 -28.58 7.74
C LEU A 58 -8.08 -29.44 6.84
N PRO A 59 -7.87 -29.39 5.50
CA PRO A 59 -8.56 -30.28 4.57
C PRO A 59 -8.37 -31.74 4.96
N GLY A 60 -9.45 -32.52 4.89
CA GLY A 60 -9.39 -33.96 5.20
C GLY A 60 -9.08 -34.31 6.66
N GLY A 61 -9.06 -33.34 7.57
CA GLY A 61 -8.70 -33.57 8.98
C GLY A 61 -7.22 -33.87 9.18
N ALA A 62 -6.36 -33.44 8.26
CA ALA A 62 -4.91 -33.65 8.37
C ALA A 62 -4.33 -33.07 9.67
N THR A 63 -3.39 -33.77 10.28
CA THR A 63 -2.68 -33.31 11.47
C THR A 63 -1.55 -32.35 11.07
N ALA A 64 -1.48 -31.19 11.73
CA ALA A 64 -0.39 -30.23 11.54
C ALA A 64 0.88 -30.67 12.30
N THR A 65 2.02 -30.65 11.63
CA THR A 65 3.35 -30.85 12.22
C THR A 65 4.09 -29.53 12.44
N ALA A 66 3.90 -28.55 11.54
CA ALA A 66 4.50 -27.24 11.66
C ALA A 66 3.60 -26.13 11.11
N PHE A 67 3.81 -24.92 11.62
CA PHE A 67 3.08 -23.73 11.22
C PHE A 67 4.05 -22.57 10.95
N THR A 68 3.83 -21.84 9.86
CA THR A 68 4.53 -20.59 9.56
C THR A 68 3.58 -19.56 8.95
N GLN A 69 3.92 -18.28 9.08
CA GLN A 69 3.10 -17.19 8.55
C GLN A 69 3.92 -16.15 7.80
N GLY A 70 3.39 -15.73 6.65
CA GLY A 70 3.86 -14.60 5.87
C GLY A 70 3.02 -13.33 6.13
N SER A 71 3.17 -12.36 5.23
CA SER A 71 2.43 -11.10 5.21
C SER A 71 0.93 -11.29 4.93
N ASP A 72 0.63 -12.07 3.89
CA ASP A 72 -0.70 -12.23 3.28
C ASP A 72 -1.11 -13.69 3.16
N TRP A 73 -0.31 -14.60 3.73
CA TRP A 73 -0.53 -16.04 3.71
C TRP A 73 -0.07 -16.69 5.02
N TYR A 74 -0.54 -17.90 5.26
CA TYR A 74 0.01 -18.80 6.27
C TYR A 74 0.16 -20.20 5.68
N ALA A 75 1.16 -20.95 6.15
CA ALA A 75 1.36 -22.33 5.71
C ALA A 75 1.35 -23.29 6.88
N VAL A 76 0.78 -24.46 6.63
CA VAL A 76 0.75 -25.58 7.56
C VAL A 76 1.42 -26.75 6.89
N VAL A 77 2.40 -27.34 7.57
CA VAL A 77 2.99 -28.62 7.18
C VAL A 77 2.19 -29.72 7.85
N THR A 78 1.83 -30.76 7.10
CA THR A 78 1.05 -31.91 7.59
C THR A 78 1.96 -33.10 7.93
N GLU A 79 1.42 -34.10 8.63
CA GLU A 79 2.11 -35.39 8.84
C GLU A 79 2.30 -36.20 7.55
N ALA A 80 1.57 -35.86 6.48
CA ALA A 80 1.66 -36.51 5.19
C ALA A 80 2.76 -35.91 4.28
N ASP A 81 3.68 -35.13 4.85
CA ASP A 81 4.74 -34.42 4.13
C ASP A 81 4.19 -33.47 3.04
N GLU A 82 3.09 -32.78 3.35
CA GLU A 82 2.50 -31.75 2.49
C GLU A 82 2.56 -30.36 3.15
N ILE A 83 2.84 -29.33 2.35
CA ILE A 83 2.78 -27.93 2.73
C ILE A 83 1.51 -27.34 2.11
N LEU A 84 0.56 -26.96 2.97
CA LEU A 84 -0.68 -26.30 2.60
C LEU A 84 -0.55 -24.80 2.83
N ILE A 85 -0.61 -24.02 1.76
CA ILE A 85 -0.52 -22.56 1.80
C ILE A 85 -1.92 -21.98 1.67
N PHE A 86 -2.32 -21.18 2.65
CA PHE A 86 -3.61 -20.53 2.70
C PHE A 86 -3.49 -19.02 2.59
N ASP A 87 -4.48 -18.42 1.94
CA ASP A 87 -4.70 -16.99 1.94
C ASP A 87 -5.11 -16.51 3.34
N ARG A 88 -4.43 -15.49 3.87
CA ARG A 88 -4.68 -15.01 5.23
C ARG A 88 -5.95 -14.17 5.36
N ALA A 89 -6.40 -13.52 4.28
CA ALA A 89 -7.60 -12.68 4.30
C ALA A 89 -8.89 -13.49 4.14
N THR A 90 -8.83 -14.61 3.40
CA THR A 90 -9.99 -15.42 3.04
C THR A 90 -9.99 -16.81 3.67
N GLY A 91 -8.83 -17.30 4.15
CA GLY A 91 -8.68 -18.67 4.65
C GLY A 91 -8.68 -19.74 3.55
N ASN A 92 -8.73 -19.35 2.27
CA ASN A 92 -8.78 -20.28 1.15
C ASN A 92 -7.43 -20.93 0.90
N LEU A 93 -7.43 -22.22 0.56
CA LEU A 93 -6.24 -22.93 0.12
C LEU A 93 -5.76 -22.35 -1.22
N ARG A 94 -4.58 -21.73 -1.23
CA ARG A 94 -3.93 -21.17 -2.42
C ARG A 94 -3.09 -22.20 -3.15
N GLN A 95 -2.37 -23.03 -2.39
CA GLN A 95 -1.41 -23.99 -2.96
C GLN A 95 -1.19 -25.18 -2.03
N THR A 96 -0.96 -26.34 -2.64
CA THR A 96 -0.45 -27.53 -1.96
C THR A 96 0.89 -27.90 -2.59
N LEU A 97 1.93 -28.09 -1.78
CA LEU A 97 3.22 -28.60 -2.22
C LEU A 97 3.48 -29.92 -1.49
N ARG A 98 3.99 -30.91 -2.21
CA ARG A 98 4.43 -32.16 -1.60
C ARG A 98 5.94 -32.08 -1.34
N ILE A 99 6.37 -32.52 -0.17
CA ILE A 99 7.78 -32.60 0.19
C ILE A 99 8.28 -33.95 -0.30
N ASP A 100 9.24 -33.94 -1.21
CA ASP A 100 9.93 -35.16 -1.61
C ASP A 100 11.03 -35.49 -0.58
N PRO A 101 11.25 -36.77 -0.26
CA PRO A 101 12.28 -37.19 0.68
C PRO A 101 13.68 -36.80 0.19
N ALA A 102 14.57 -36.50 1.13
CA ALA A 102 15.98 -36.30 0.82
C ALA A 102 16.60 -37.57 0.20
N PRO A 103 17.50 -37.44 -0.78
CA PRO A 103 18.18 -38.57 -1.43
C PRO A 103 19.09 -39.36 -0.48
#